data_AF-A0A0D7NEE3-F1
#
_entry.id   AF-A0A0D7NEE3-F1
#
_cell.length_a   1.000
_cell.length_b   1.000
_cell.length_c   1.000
_cell.angle_alpha   90.00
_cell.angle_beta   90.00
_cell.angle_gamma   90.00
#
_symmetry.space_group_name_H-M   'P 1'
#
loop_
_entity.id
_entity.type
_entity.pdbx_description
1 polymer ?
#
loop_
_entity_poly.entity_id
_entity_poly.type
_entity_poly.pdbx_seq_one_letter_code
_entity_poly.pdbx_strand_id
1 'polypeptide(L)'
;MEMDAYSIYLALKAIELSTGSSLEARKKLLADAVVKRMNQCGGFWRHGAWTGSELEVHMRFTAAAIRLLVEAIQDNLIAEPSIVIDALKRHLSFAEKLENGLWFLHDSLESKDVNVSHPGRLTHNYAFGSSDRNCLVLNTHLDTLLTIMHVMRRIDLTAGDQDYFRSALSAGVDALRTVLRPNTGFAWSTFEKLDSLVRSVLFRSFEIRNFRSFRSKAIRYGITKFYFPMRRHVRSWMPGFLFTDGYTERDIRLDGISFEYHVANLYDLTRFALEARTSRLVADEELLNYCDEIVHAGINYVVLTNYWHCLVAGFAWNGKAIVLCEAIVAWLSSHNRSVPAAWVKAYCAVRRVIPPSPALLGYDPNSVGERPAHGAYSPAIDVMELRDGRQLVVDIANETFTFNTM
;
A
#
# COMPACT_ATOMS: atom_id res chain seq x y z
N MET A 1 13.16 11.19 -0.24
CA MET A 1 12.17 11.36 0.86
C MET A 1 12.22 10.12 1.76
N GLU A 2 11.51 10.08 2.88
CA GLU A 2 11.63 9.02 3.89
C GLU A 2 11.22 7.64 3.37
N MET A 3 10.25 7.55 2.45
CA MET A 3 9.93 6.28 1.77
C MET A 3 11.08 5.73 0.92
N ASP A 4 11.80 6.59 0.21
CA ASP A 4 12.96 6.17 -0.58
C ASP A 4 14.08 5.70 0.35
N ALA A 5 14.32 6.44 1.44
CA ALA A 5 15.31 6.07 2.44
C ALA A 5 15.00 4.70 3.04
N TYR A 6 13.74 4.44 3.43
CA TYR A 6 13.32 3.14 3.95
C TYR A 6 13.51 2.02 2.93
N SER A 7 13.10 2.24 1.68
CA SER A 7 13.26 1.25 0.61
C SER A 7 14.73 0.93 0.33
N ILE A 8 15.60 1.94 0.30
CA ILE A 8 17.05 1.76 0.13
C ILE A 8 17.65 1.06 1.36
N TYR A 9 17.17 1.37 2.57
CA TYR A 9 17.64 0.73 3.79
C TYR A 9 17.39 -0.79 3.77
N LEU A 10 16.17 -1.20 3.42
CA LEU A 10 15.81 -2.62 3.28
C LEU A 10 16.60 -3.30 2.16
N ALA A 11 16.80 -2.60 1.03
CA ALA A 11 17.65 -3.07 -0.06
C ALA A 11 19.10 -3.33 0.39
N LEU A 12 19.67 -2.46 1.22
CA LEU A 12 21.01 -2.66 1.75
C LEU A 12 21.05 -3.88 2.69
N LYS A 13 20.06 -4.07 3.57
CA LYS A 13 19.96 -5.28 4.41
C LYS A 13 19.94 -6.55 3.56
N ALA A 14 19.16 -6.56 2.48
CA ALA A 14 19.08 -7.69 1.54
C ALA A 14 20.45 -8.01 0.90
N ILE A 15 21.19 -6.97 0.50
CA ILE A 15 22.52 -7.13 -0.11
C ILE A 15 23.53 -7.64 0.93
N GLU A 16 23.51 -7.13 2.16
CA GLU A 16 24.38 -7.64 3.24
C GLU A 16 24.15 -9.13 3.49
N LEU A 17 22.88 -9.54 3.56
CA LEU A 17 22.52 -10.92 3.84
C LEU A 17 22.87 -11.88 2.69
N SER A 18 22.81 -11.41 1.43
CA SER A 18 23.16 -12.22 0.26
C SER A 18 24.66 -12.29 -0.01
N THR A 19 25.41 -11.23 0.30
CA THR A 19 26.84 -11.11 -0.03
C THR A 19 27.77 -11.35 1.16
N GLY A 20 27.24 -11.30 2.39
CA GLY A 20 28.02 -11.30 3.63
C GLY A 20 28.85 -10.02 3.85
N SER A 21 28.78 -9.04 2.93
CA SER A 21 29.53 -7.78 3.03
C SER A 21 28.77 -6.79 3.90
N SER A 22 29.43 -6.18 4.88
CA SER A 22 28.81 -5.12 5.69
C SER A 22 28.56 -3.85 4.88
N LEU A 23 27.34 -3.33 4.97
CA LEU A 23 26.86 -2.06 4.44
C LEU A 23 26.36 -1.14 5.56
N GLU A 24 26.80 -1.41 6.79
CA GLU A 24 26.42 -0.71 8.02
C GLU A 24 26.54 0.80 7.88
N ALA A 25 27.67 1.31 7.37
CA ALA A 25 27.89 2.75 7.20
C ALA A 25 26.86 3.40 6.26
N ARG A 26 26.40 2.69 5.23
CA ARG A 26 25.38 3.20 4.29
C ARG A 26 24.00 3.18 4.93
N LYS A 27 23.66 2.11 5.66
CA LYS A 27 22.41 2.02 6.44
C LYS A 27 22.34 3.12 7.51
N LYS A 28 23.44 3.32 8.25
CA LYS A 28 23.56 4.38 9.25
C LYS A 28 23.39 5.76 8.65
N LEU A 29 23.99 6.03 7.48
CA LEU A 29 23.81 7.31 6.78
C LEU A 29 22.33 7.63 6.49
N LEU A 30 21.55 6.62 6.07
CA LEU A 30 20.12 6.79 5.81
C LEU A 30 19.34 7.07 7.11
N ALA A 31 19.64 6.33 8.17
CA ALA A 31 19.01 6.51 9.48
C ALA A 31 19.33 7.88 10.09
N ASP A 32 20.60 8.28 10.07
CA ASP A 32 21.06 9.59 10.53
C ASP A 32 20.43 10.72 9.70
N ALA A 33 20.24 10.55 8.39
CA ALA A 33 19.57 11.53 7.54
C ALA A 33 18.08 11.71 7.90
N VAL A 34 17.38 10.61 8.22
CA VAL A 34 15.99 10.63 8.67
C VAL A 34 15.86 11.35 10.02
N VAL A 35 16.72 11.06 10.99
CA VAL A 35 16.76 11.75 12.30
C VAL A 35 17.13 13.22 12.15
N LYS A 36 18.15 13.53 11.34
CA LYS A 36 18.56 14.91 11.07
C LYS A 36 17.41 15.73 10.52
N ARG A 37 16.65 15.18 9.56
CA ARG A 37 15.48 15.85 9.00
C ARG A 37 14.38 16.04 10.05
N MET A 38 14.10 15.03 10.88
CA MET A 38 13.15 15.15 11.99
C MET A 38 13.50 16.32 12.91
N ASN A 39 14.78 16.45 13.27
CA ASN A 39 15.28 17.54 14.12
C ASN A 39 15.15 18.91 13.44
N GLN A 40 15.48 18.99 12.14
CA GLN A 40 15.30 20.22 11.35
C GLN A 40 13.83 20.68 11.29
N CYS A 41 12.88 19.75 11.37
CA CYS A 41 11.45 20.03 11.38
C CYS A 41 10.85 20.22 12.81
N GLY A 42 11.70 20.35 13.84
CA GLY A 42 11.26 20.55 15.22
C GLY A 42 10.67 19.29 15.86
N GLY A 43 11.27 18.12 15.60
CA GLY A 43 10.96 16.86 16.27
C GLY A 43 9.89 16.00 15.58
N PHE A 44 9.46 16.33 14.36
CA PHE A 44 8.59 15.47 13.54
C PHE A 44 8.69 15.87 12.08
N TRP A 45 8.68 14.90 11.15
CA TRP A 45 8.85 15.20 9.73
C TRP A 45 7.71 16.04 9.17
N ARG A 46 8.09 17.01 8.35
CA ARG A 46 7.19 17.86 7.57
C ARG A 46 7.67 17.88 6.12
N HIS A 47 6.76 18.07 5.18
CA HIS A 47 7.03 17.77 3.77
C HIS A 47 6.83 18.96 2.86
N GLY A 48 5.76 19.74 3.04
CA GLY A 48 5.51 20.99 2.30
C GLY A 48 5.57 20.92 0.77
N ALA A 49 5.73 19.73 0.18
CA ALA A 49 6.15 19.59 -1.20
C ALA A 49 5.01 19.92 -2.17
N TRP A 50 3.77 19.87 -1.71
CA TRP A 50 2.59 20.16 -2.51
C TRP A 50 1.95 21.50 -2.18
N THR A 51 2.12 21.99 -0.95
CA THR A 51 1.53 23.26 -0.49
C THR A 51 2.54 24.40 -0.32
N GLY A 52 3.84 24.09 -0.30
CA GLY A 52 4.90 25.01 0.15
C GLY A 52 4.86 25.28 1.66
N SER A 53 4.00 24.59 2.42
CA SER A 53 3.80 24.85 3.85
C SER A 53 4.70 23.99 4.73
N GLU A 54 5.38 24.63 5.68
CA GLU A 54 6.13 23.98 6.76
C GLU A 54 5.22 23.35 7.83
N LEU A 55 3.92 23.26 7.61
CA LEU A 55 2.96 22.57 8.49
C LEU A 55 2.42 21.28 7.87
N GLU A 56 2.62 21.06 6.57
CA GLU A 56 2.15 19.88 5.86
C GLU A 56 2.96 18.64 6.25
N VAL A 57 2.27 17.58 6.62
CA VAL A 57 2.82 16.27 6.97
C VAL A 57 2.05 15.18 6.24
N HIS A 58 2.78 14.32 5.52
CA HIS A 58 2.20 13.14 4.87
C HIS A 58 2.43 11.90 5.70
N MET A 59 1.34 11.22 6.05
CA MET A 59 1.40 10.15 7.02
C MET A 59 2.15 8.92 6.48
N ARG A 60 2.06 8.58 5.18
CA ARG A 60 2.87 7.48 4.60
C ARG A 60 4.38 7.73 4.70
N PHE A 61 4.83 8.97 4.57
CA PHE A 61 6.25 9.30 4.68
C PHE A 61 6.73 9.18 6.12
N THR A 62 5.93 9.66 7.08
CA THR A 62 6.23 9.47 8.50
C THR A 62 6.21 7.99 8.91
N ALA A 63 5.27 7.19 8.40
CA ALA A 63 5.20 5.75 8.64
C ALA A 63 6.45 5.02 8.12
N ALA A 64 6.94 5.38 6.92
CA ALA A 64 8.21 4.87 6.40
C ALA A 64 9.41 5.31 7.24
N ALA A 65 9.44 6.55 7.71
CA ALA A 65 10.49 7.04 8.59
C ALA A 65 10.53 6.25 9.91
N ILE A 66 9.38 6.06 10.55
CA ILE A 66 9.24 5.29 11.79
C ILE A 66 9.72 3.85 11.58
N ARG A 67 9.28 3.17 10.52
CA ARG A 67 9.74 1.80 10.21
C ARG A 67 11.24 1.72 9.94
N LEU A 68 11.82 2.70 9.22
CA LEU A 68 13.27 2.76 9.04
C LEU A 68 13.99 2.84 10.39
N LEU A 69 13.52 3.70 11.30
CA LEU A 69 14.14 3.84 12.62
C LEU A 69 14.00 2.57 13.46
N VAL A 70 12.88 1.84 13.36
CA VAL A 70 12.75 0.51 13.98
C VAL A 70 13.81 -0.45 13.46
N GLU A 71 13.97 -0.55 12.14
CA GLU A 71 15.01 -1.40 11.54
C GLU A 71 16.42 -0.97 11.96
N ALA A 72 16.69 0.34 12.04
CA ALA A 72 17.98 0.86 12.49
C ALA A 72 18.27 0.57 13.96
N ILE A 73 17.25 0.54 14.83
CA ILE A 73 17.38 0.12 16.23
C ILE A 73 17.68 -1.38 16.31
N GLN A 74 16.95 -2.21 15.55
CA GLN A 74 17.19 -3.66 15.49
C GLN A 74 18.61 -3.99 14.99
N ASP A 75 19.12 -3.20 14.05
CA ASP A 75 20.48 -3.30 13.54
C ASP A 75 21.54 -2.63 14.46
N ASN A 76 21.15 -2.12 15.64
CA ASN A 76 22.01 -1.40 16.60
C ASN A 76 22.71 -0.14 16.05
N LEU A 77 22.11 0.54 15.05
CA LEU A 77 22.66 1.75 14.42
C LEU A 77 22.18 3.05 15.06
N ILE A 78 21.09 2.95 15.84
CA ILE A 78 20.49 4.01 16.66
C ILE A 78 20.18 3.42 18.04
N ALA A 79 20.47 4.17 19.10
CA ALA A 79 20.41 3.67 20.47
C ALA A 79 19.12 4.03 21.24
N GLU A 80 18.27 4.92 20.73
CA GLU A 80 17.16 5.50 21.51
C GLU A 80 15.78 5.05 20.99
N PRO A 81 15.14 4.01 21.56
CA PRO A 81 13.79 3.59 21.18
C PRO A 81 12.71 4.64 21.40
N SER A 82 12.90 5.57 22.33
CA SER A 82 11.96 6.66 22.63
C SER A 82 11.62 7.49 21.40
N ILE A 83 12.58 7.69 20.48
CA ILE A 83 12.35 8.43 19.23
C ILE A 83 11.22 7.81 18.40
N VAL A 84 11.14 6.48 18.35
CA VAL A 84 10.12 5.74 17.60
C VAL A 84 8.77 5.82 18.32
N ILE A 85 8.77 5.68 19.64
CA ILE A 85 7.56 5.72 20.47
C ILE A 85 6.92 7.10 20.36
N ASP A 86 7.70 8.17 20.53
CA ASP A 86 7.21 9.55 20.47
C ASP A 86 6.75 9.93 19.05
N ALA A 87 7.51 9.51 18.03
CA ALA A 87 7.12 9.70 16.64
C ALA A 87 5.81 8.97 16.32
N LEU A 88 5.63 7.73 16.78
CA LEU A 88 4.38 6.99 16.56
C LEU A 88 3.21 7.63 17.29
N LYS A 89 3.35 8.05 18.55
CA LYS A 89 2.30 8.80 19.27
C LYS A 89 1.89 10.06 18.51
N ARG A 90 2.86 10.82 18.00
CA ARG A 90 2.57 12.02 17.21
C ARG A 90 1.92 11.69 15.86
N HIS A 91 2.35 10.63 15.19
CA HIS A 91 1.69 10.13 13.98
C HIS A 91 0.22 9.76 14.24
N LEU A 92 -0.07 9.04 15.33
CA LEU A 92 -1.41 8.61 15.69
C LEU A 92 -2.33 9.76 16.15
N SER A 93 -1.76 10.93 16.49
CA SER A 93 -2.55 12.14 16.74
C SER A 93 -3.23 12.68 15.49
N PHE A 94 -2.74 12.32 14.28
CA PHE A 94 -3.41 12.62 13.01
C PHE A 94 -4.44 11.55 12.70
N ALA A 95 -5.48 11.53 13.51
CA ALA A 95 -6.57 10.58 13.40
C ALA A 95 -7.91 11.24 13.68
N GLU A 96 -8.96 10.64 13.14
CA GLU A 96 -10.33 11.11 13.31
C GLU A 96 -11.24 9.96 13.73
N LYS A 97 -12.10 10.22 14.70
CA LYS A 97 -13.13 9.26 15.11
C LYS A 97 -14.21 9.15 14.02
N LEU A 98 -14.46 7.94 13.56
CA LEU A 98 -15.57 7.63 12.66
C LEU A 98 -16.82 7.19 13.46
N GLU A 99 -17.89 6.80 12.76
CA GLU A 99 -19.04 6.13 13.37
C GLU A 99 -18.62 4.95 14.26
N ASN A 100 -17.64 4.19 13.80
CA ASN A 100 -17.01 3.12 14.56
C ASN A 100 -15.49 3.14 14.34
N GLY A 101 -14.74 3.16 15.44
CA GLY A 101 -13.29 3.16 15.42
C GLY A 101 -12.63 4.51 15.12
N LEU A 102 -11.33 4.44 14.82
CA LEU A 102 -10.44 5.58 14.61
C LEU A 102 -9.79 5.49 13.22
N TRP A 103 -9.96 6.52 12.40
CA TRP A 103 -9.36 6.60 11.07
C TRP A 103 -8.11 7.45 11.06
N PHE A 104 -6.96 6.84 10.76
CA PHE A 104 -5.70 7.57 10.55
C PHE A 104 -5.72 8.36 9.24
N LEU A 105 -5.46 9.66 9.33
CA LEU A 105 -5.52 10.59 8.21
C LEU A 105 -4.39 10.32 7.21
N HIS A 106 -4.57 10.67 5.94
CA HIS A 106 -3.50 10.55 4.96
C HIS A 106 -2.54 11.74 5.03
N ASP A 107 -3.10 12.92 5.31
CA ASP A 107 -2.38 14.16 5.41
C ASP A 107 -2.86 14.99 6.60
N SER A 108 -1.93 15.69 7.23
CA SER A 108 -2.19 16.81 8.14
C SER A 108 -3.21 17.83 7.62
N LEU A 109 -3.30 18.05 6.30
CA LEU A 109 -4.25 18.99 5.68
C LEU A 109 -5.72 18.58 5.90
N GLU A 110 -5.96 17.32 6.22
CA GLU A 110 -7.28 16.78 6.58
C GLU A 110 -7.67 17.15 8.01
N SER A 111 -6.72 17.60 8.84
CA SER A 111 -7.02 18.16 10.16
C SER A 111 -7.50 19.60 10.05
N LYS A 112 -8.45 19.97 10.91
CA LYS A 112 -8.92 21.36 11.01
C LYS A 112 -7.83 22.30 11.53
N ASP A 113 -6.95 21.78 12.39
CA ASP A 113 -5.98 22.56 13.17
C ASP A 113 -4.79 23.04 12.35
N VAL A 114 -4.47 22.37 11.23
CA VAL A 114 -3.31 22.72 10.39
C VAL A 114 -3.56 23.97 9.55
N ASN A 115 -4.84 24.25 9.23
CA ASN A 115 -5.30 25.45 8.53
C ASN A 115 -4.52 25.80 7.24
N VAL A 116 -4.09 24.78 6.49
CA VAL A 116 -3.46 24.92 5.17
C VAL A 116 -4.42 24.37 4.12
N SER A 117 -4.52 25.05 2.98
CA SER A 117 -5.42 24.64 1.89
C SER A 117 -4.90 23.40 1.17
N HIS A 118 -5.79 22.46 0.89
CA HIS A 118 -5.47 21.27 0.11
C HIS A 118 -5.19 21.64 -1.36
N PRO A 119 -4.15 21.07 -2.00
CA PRO A 119 -3.74 21.45 -3.36
C PRO A 119 -4.74 21.01 -4.45
N GLY A 120 -5.50 19.94 -4.18
CA GLY A 120 -6.57 19.45 -5.05
C GLY A 120 -7.96 19.94 -4.65
N ARG A 121 -8.91 19.91 -5.60
CA ARG A 121 -10.34 20.12 -5.30
C ARG A 121 -10.84 18.98 -4.44
N LEU A 122 -11.59 19.30 -3.39
CA LEU A 122 -12.19 18.30 -2.51
C LEU A 122 -13.71 18.32 -2.65
N THR A 123 -14.36 17.16 -2.51
CA THR A 123 -15.82 17.02 -2.55
C THR A 123 -16.39 17.03 -1.15
N HIS A 124 -17.49 17.72 -0.85
CA HIS A 124 -18.10 17.53 0.47
C HIS A 124 -18.61 16.09 0.63
N ASN A 125 -18.22 15.43 1.72
CA ASN A 125 -18.72 14.12 2.12
C ASN A 125 -18.56 13.96 3.64
N TYR A 126 -19.45 13.20 4.26
CA TYR A 126 -19.45 12.82 5.68
C TYR A 126 -19.52 11.29 5.84
N ALA A 127 -18.96 10.56 4.87
CA ALA A 127 -19.02 9.10 4.80
C ALA A 127 -18.52 8.48 6.10
N PHE A 128 -19.26 7.50 6.62
CA PHE A 128 -18.91 6.77 7.84
C PHE A 128 -18.70 7.68 9.06
N GLY A 129 -19.38 8.83 9.11
CA GLY A 129 -19.26 9.83 10.18
C GLY A 129 -18.00 10.69 10.13
N SER A 130 -17.23 10.63 9.04
CA SER A 130 -16.05 11.47 8.86
C SER A 130 -16.39 12.96 8.70
N SER A 131 -15.43 13.82 9.01
CA SER A 131 -15.52 15.25 8.74
C SER A 131 -15.47 15.55 7.26
N ASP A 132 -15.91 16.76 6.93
CA ASP A 132 -15.79 17.35 5.60
C ASP A 132 -14.34 17.65 5.20
N ARG A 133 -13.32 17.29 5.99
CA ARG A 133 -11.90 17.43 5.61
C ARG A 133 -11.24 16.09 5.29
N ASN A 134 -11.72 15.00 5.90
CA ASN A 134 -11.21 13.66 5.72
C ASN A 134 -11.39 13.15 4.29
N CYS A 135 -10.33 12.65 3.69
CA CYS A 135 -10.33 12.07 2.36
C CYS A 135 -10.59 10.56 2.39
N LEU A 136 -10.48 9.93 3.56
CA LEU A 136 -10.62 8.49 3.78
C LEU A 136 -9.72 7.70 2.82
N VAL A 137 -8.42 7.95 2.87
CA VAL A 137 -7.46 7.31 1.97
C VAL A 137 -7.03 5.95 2.54
N LEU A 138 -7.51 4.87 1.93
CA LEU A 138 -7.42 3.50 2.46
C LEU A 138 -5.98 3.02 2.67
N ASN A 139 -5.13 3.23 1.67
CA ASN A 139 -3.76 2.75 1.69
C ASN A 139 -2.93 3.40 2.82
N THR A 140 -3.19 4.65 3.19
CA THR A 140 -2.47 5.26 4.33
C THR A 140 -2.95 4.71 5.66
N HIS A 141 -4.25 4.51 5.82
CA HIS A 141 -4.80 3.89 7.02
C HIS A 141 -4.17 2.51 7.27
N LEU A 142 -4.11 1.66 6.24
CA LEU A 142 -3.46 0.34 6.31
C LEU A 142 -1.96 0.46 6.64
N ASP A 143 -1.25 1.41 6.04
CA ASP A 143 0.18 1.64 6.30
C ASP A 143 0.44 2.07 7.77
N THR A 144 -0.48 2.84 8.37
CA THR A 144 -0.44 3.17 9.80
C THR A 144 -0.67 1.94 10.67
N LEU A 145 -1.70 1.11 10.40
CA LEU A 145 -1.94 -0.14 11.14
C LEU A 145 -0.72 -1.06 11.10
N LEU A 146 -0.11 -1.21 9.91
CA LEU A 146 1.13 -1.95 9.72
C LEU A 146 2.27 -1.38 10.55
N THR A 147 2.41 -0.05 10.59
CA THR A 147 3.46 0.62 11.37
C THR A 147 3.28 0.40 12.87
N ILE A 148 2.04 0.43 13.38
CA ILE A 148 1.74 0.11 14.78
C ILE A 148 2.18 -1.32 15.11
N MET A 149 1.74 -2.31 14.32
CA MET A 149 2.13 -3.71 14.53
C MET A 149 3.65 -3.90 14.43
N HIS A 150 4.29 -3.22 13.48
CA HIS A 150 5.73 -3.29 13.27
C HIS A 150 6.51 -2.77 14.49
N VAL A 151 6.09 -1.64 15.07
CA VAL A 151 6.69 -1.08 16.31
C VAL A 151 6.42 -2.01 17.50
N MET A 152 5.17 -2.42 17.72
CA MET A 152 4.79 -3.26 18.87
C MET A 152 5.52 -4.61 18.94
N ARG A 153 6.02 -5.11 17.80
CA ARG A 153 6.75 -6.37 17.72
C ARG A 153 8.25 -6.26 17.91
N ARG A 154 8.82 -5.11 17.56
CA ARG A 154 10.27 -4.94 17.39
C ARG A 154 10.87 -3.93 18.37
N ILE A 155 10.03 -3.20 19.10
CA ILE A 155 10.49 -2.24 20.10
C ILE A 155 10.02 -2.70 21.47
N ASP A 156 10.92 -2.65 22.45
CA ASP A 156 10.57 -2.89 23.85
C ASP A 156 9.74 -1.73 24.37
N LEU A 157 8.45 -1.98 24.59
CA LEU A 157 7.48 -0.99 25.03
C LEU A 157 7.23 -1.10 26.54
N THR A 158 6.96 0.04 27.18
CA THR A 158 6.37 0.02 28.52
C THR A 158 4.95 -0.54 28.46
N ALA A 159 4.42 -1.03 29.58
CA ALA A 159 3.03 -1.51 29.64
C ALA A 159 2.02 -0.44 29.17
N GLY A 160 2.23 0.82 29.55
CA GLY A 160 1.37 1.93 29.14
C GLY A 160 1.44 2.22 27.63
N ASP A 161 2.62 2.16 27.02
CA ASP A 161 2.77 2.32 25.57
C ASP A 161 2.15 1.15 24.81
N GLN A 162 2.32 -0.08 25.32
CA GLN A 162 1.71 -1.27 24.77
C GLN A 162 0.18 -1.15 24.74
N ASP A 163 -0.44 -0.71 25.84
CA ASP A 163 -1.88 -0.54 25.95
C ASP A 163 -2.40 0.58 25.05
N TYR A 164 -1.67 1.71 24.99
CA TYR A 164 -2.00 2.82 24.10
C TYR A 164 -1.99 2.39 22.63
N PHE A 165 -0.92 1.76 22.16
CA PHE A 165 -0.81 1.32 20.77
C PHE A 165 -1.78 0.18 20.43
N ARG A 166 -2.02 -0.75 21.38
CA ARG A 166 -3.04 -1.80 21.20
C ARG A 166 -4.44 -1.22 21.06
N SER A 167 -4.77 -0.21 21.86
CA SER A 167 -6.06 0.48 21.79
C SER A 167 -6.24 1.21 20.47
N ALA A 168 -5.19 1.92 20.01
CA ALA A 168 -5.19 2.59 18.71
C ALA A 168 -5.31 1.60 17.54
N LEU A 169 -4.58 0.47 17.60
CA LEU A 169 -4.68 -0.59 16.60
C LEU A 169 -6.10 -1.17 16.54
N SER A 170 -6.69 -1.51 17.68
CA SER A 170 -8.06 -2.05 17.75
C SER A 170 -9.07 -1.06 17.16
N ALA A 171 -9.01 0.21 17.57
CA ALA A 171 -9.90 1.24 17.04
C ALA A 171 -9.70 1.46 15.53
N GLY A 172 -8.46 1.37 15.04
CA GLY A 172 -8.15 1.42 13.62
C GLY A 172 -8.76 0.24 12.84
N VAL A 173 -8.63 -0.98 13.36
CA VAL A 173 -9.25 -2.17 12.77
C VAL A 173 -10.78 -2.06 12.73
N ASP A 174 -11.41 -1.50 13.77
CA ASP A 174 -12.86 -1.27 13.79
C ASP A 174 -13.32 -0.27 12.72
N ALA A 175 -12.50 0.76 12.46
CA ALA A 175 -12.73 1.70 11.36
C ALA A 175 -12.55 1.02 10.00
N LEU A 176 -11.49 0.23 9.83
CA LEU A 176 -11.25 -0.56 8.62
C LEU A 176 -12.44 -1.48 8.31
N ARG A 177 -12.96 -2.20 9.32
CA ARG A 177 -14.14 -3.06 9.17
C ARG A 177 -15.34 -2.29 8.67
N THR A 178 -15.55 -1.08 9.16
CA THR A 178 -16.67 -0.21 8.75
C THR A 178 -16.53 0.23 7.30
N VAL A 179 -15.36 0.73 6.88
CA VAL A 179 -15.16 1.29 5.54
C VAL A 179 -15.11 0.22 4.44
N LEU A 180 -14.71 -1.02 4.78
CA LEU A 180 -14.69 -2.13 3.84
C LEU A 180 -16.07 -2.78 3.65
N ARG A 181 -17.11 -2.36 4.38
CA ARG A 181 -18.45 -2.94 4.18
C ARG A 181 -18.90 -2.75 2.73
N PRO A 182 -19.38 -3.82 2.07
CA PRO A 182 -19.85 -3.71 0.70
C PRO A 182 -21.16 -2.93 0.65
N ASN A 183 -21.31 -2.10 -0.38
CA ASN A 183 -22.59 -1.48 -0.69
C ASN A 183 -23.47 -2.47 -1.46
N THR A 184 -24.68 -2.75 -0.96
CA THR A 184 -25.56 -3.80 -1.52
C THR A 184 -26.87 -3.25 -2.10
N GLY A 185 -27.08 -1.94 -2.08
CA GLY A 185 -28.31 -1.31 -2.57
C GLY A 185 -28.50 -1.39 -4.09
N PHE A 186 -29.76 -1.35 -4.55
CA PHE A 186 -30.10 -1.35 -5.98
C PHE A 186 -29.45 -0.19 -6.74
N ALA A 187 -29.45 1.03 -6.18
CA ALA A 187 -28.82 2.20 -6.77
C ALA A 187 -27.29 2.00 -6.94
N TRP A 188 -26.63 1.44 -5.92
CA TRP A 188 -25.20 1.12 -5.98
C TRP A 188 -24.91 0.09 -7.07
N SER A 189 -25.61 -1.05 -7.06
CA SER A 189 -25.39 -2.09 -8.07
C SER A 189 -25.61 -1.61 -9.51
N THR A 190 -26.52 -0.67 -9.73
CA THR A 190 -26.76 -0.05 -11.04
C THR A 190 -25.61 0.87 -11.43
N PHE A 191 -25.19 1.75 -10.51
CA PHE A 191 -24.04 2.64 -10.71
C PHE A 191 -22.76 1.84 -10.99
N GLU A 192 -22.52 0.79 -10.21
CA GLU A 192 -21.35 -0.06 -10.34
C GLU A 192 -21.28 -0.76 -11.71
N LYS A 193 -22.40 -1.29 -12.24
CA LYS A 193 -22.43 -1.88 -13.58
C LYS A 193 -22.06 -0.85 -14.66
N LEU A 194 -22.56 0.37 -14.52
CA LEU A 194 -22.18 1.49 -15.40
C LEU A 194 -20.69 1.83 -15.25
N ASP A 195 -20.18 1.93 -14.02
CA ASP A 195 -18.77 2.24 -13.74
C ASP A 195 -17.85 1.16 -14.31
N SER A 196 -18.20 -0.12 -14.13
CA SER A 196 -17.46 -1.24 -14.70
C SER A 196 -17.40 -1.19 -16.24
N LEU A 197 -18.52 -0.86 -16.90
CA LEU A 197 -18.58 -0.68 -18.35
C LEU A 197 -17.69 0.50 -18.80
N VAL A 198 -17.81 1.65 -18.15
CA VAL A 198 -17.03 2.85 -18.51
C VAL A 198 -15.54 2.64 -18.26
N ARG A 199 -15.15 2.04 -17.12
CA ARG A 199 -13.78 1.63 -16.82
C ARG A 199 -13.24 0.67 -17.88
N SER A 200 -14.04 -0.33 -18.27
CA SER A 200 -13.65 -1.30 -19.31
C SER A 200 -13.36 -0.63 -20.66
N VAL A 201 -14.20 0.33 -21.07
CA VAL A 201 -13.99 1.13 -22.28
C VAL A 201 -12.76 2.03 -22.15
N LEU A 202 -12.59 2.68 -21.00
CA LEU A 202 -11.44 3.53 -20.69
C LEU A 202 -10.14 2.74 -20.79
N PHE A 203 -10.05 1.59 -20.12
CA PHE A 203 -8.85 0.77 -20.07
C PHE A 203 -8.48 0.16 -21.42
N ARG A 204 -9.48 -0.24 -22.23
CA ARG A 204 -9.24 -0.64 -23.62
C ARG A 204 -8.62 0.50 -24.44
N SER A 205 -8.96 1.76 -24.15
CA SER A 205 -8.36 2.90 -24.84
C SER A 205 -6.85 3.07 -24.55
N PHE A 206 -6.33 2.47 -23.46
CA PHE A 206 -4.91 2.46 -23.10
C PHE A 206 -4.11 1.34 -23.78
N GLU A 207 -4.77 0.39 -24.43
CA GLU A 207 -4.10 -0.65 -25.20
C GLU A 207 -3.14 -0.02 -26.23
N ILE A 208 -1.89 -0.52 -26.29
CA ILE A 208 -0.78 0.08 -27.05
C ILE A 208 -1.17 0.39 -28.51
N ARG A 209 -1.87 -0.55 -29.16
CA ARG A 209 -2.35 -0.40 -30.55
C ARG A 209 -3.34 0.76 -30.70
N ASN A 210 -4.14 1.02 -29.68
CA ASN A 210 -5.23 1.98 -29.67
C ASN A 210 -4.85 3.32 -29.04
N PHE A 211 -3.78 3.40 -28.24
CA PHE A 211 -3.44 4.55 -27.42
C PHE A 211 -3.33 5.86 -28.20
N ARG A 212 -2.75 5.81 -29.40
CA ARG A 212 -2.54 6.99 -30.27
C ARG A 212 -3.72 7.31 -31.18
N SER A 213 -4.74 6.45 -31.26
CA SER A 213 -5.87 6.66 -32.16
C SER A 213 -6.71 7.88 -31.77
N PHE A 214 -7.25 8.58 -32.77
CA PHE A 214 -8.16 9.71 -32.54
C PHE A 214 -9.40 9.29 -31.72
N ARG A 215 -9.96 8.11 -32.03
CA ARG A 215 -11.09 7.54 -31.30
C ARG A 215 -10.79 7.35 -29.82
N SER A 216 -9.65 6.73 -29.48
CA SER A 216 -9.26 6.53 -28.08
C SER A 216 -9.01 7.84 -27.34
N LYS A 217 -8.42 8.85 -28.00
CA LYS A 217 -8.28 10.20 -27.41
C LYS A 217 -9.63 10.84 -27.12
N ALA A 218 -10.57 10.76 -28.06
CA ALA A 218 -11.93 11.28 -27.89
C ALA A 218 -12.69 10.56 -26.76
N ILE A 219 -12.57 9.23 -26.68
CA ILE A 219 -13.15 8.42 -25.59
C ILE A 219 -12.61 8.87 -24.24
N ARG A 220 -11.27 8.96 -24.09
CA ARG A 220 -10.65 9.43 -22.83
C ARG A 220 -11.12 10.83 -22.48
N TYR A 221 -11.12 11.75 -23.44
CA TYR A 221 -11.60 13.11 -23.22
C TYR A 221 -13.05 13.16 -22.75
N GLY A 222 -13.95 12.41 -23.41
CA GLY A 222 -15.36 12.34 -23.03
C GLY A 222 -15.55 11.79 -21.62
N ILE A 223 -14.88 10.69 -21.29
CA ILE A 223 -14.93 10.09 -19.95
C ILE A 223 -14.39 11.08 -18.90
N THR A 224 -13.24 11.69 -19.12
CA THR A 224 -12.65 12.64 -18.17
C THR A 224 -13.52 13.88 -17.99
N LYS A 225 -14.13 14.40 -19.07
CA LYS A 225 -14.90 15.64 -19.02
C LYS A 225 -16.31 15.47 -18.45
N PHE A 226 -16.96 14.33 -18.73
CA PHE A 226 -18.37 14.14 -18.38
C PHE A 226 -18.58 13.07 -17.31
N TYR A 227 -17.91 11.92 -17.46
CA TYR A 227 -18.14 10.79 -16.56
C TYR A 227 -17.48 10.99 -15.20
N PHE A 228 -16.21 11.43 -15.12
CA PHE A 228 -15.52 11.60 -13.84
C PHE A 228 -16.20 12.59 -12.90
N PRO A 229 -16.67 13.78 -13.35
CA PRO A 229 -17.42 14.70 -12.49
C PRO A 229 -18.74 14.10 -11.98
N MET A 230 -19.48 13.38 -12.85
CA MET A 230 -20.71 12.70 -12.44
C MET A 230 -20.42 11.58 -11.43
N ARG A 231 -19.42 10.73 -11.73
CA ARG A 231 -18.97 9.63 -10.85
C ARG A 231 -18.62 10.15 -9.46
N ARG A 232 -17.89 11.27 -9.39
CA ARG A 232 -17.54 11.96 -8.15
C ARG A 232 -18.78 12.38 -7.37
N HIS A 233 -19.77 12.97 -8.02
CA HIS A 233 -21.02 13.36 -7.37
C HIS A 233 -21.77 12.13 -6.81
N VAL A 234 -21.92 11.08 -7.61
CA VAL A 234 -22.58 9.83 -7.18
C VAL A 234 -21.88 9.21 -5.96
N ARG A 235 -20.54 9.14 -5.98
CA ARG A 235 -19.75 8.58 -4.87
C ARG A 235 -19.75 9.43 -3.61
N SER A 236 -20.04 10.74 -3.70
CA SER A 236 -20.23 11.55 -2.50
C SER A 236 -21.51 11.19 -1.74
N TRP A 237 -22.50 10.58 -2.41
CA TRP A 237 -23.79 10.19 -1.80
C TRP A 237 -23.85 8.71 -1.47
N MET A 238 -23.11 7.88 -2.22
CA MET A 238 -22.98 6.44 -1.98
C MET A 238 -21.50 6.10 -1.81
N PRO A 239 -20.91 6.40 -0.64
CA PRO A 239 -19.48 6.16 -0.42
C PRO A 239 -19.19 4.66 -0.40
N GLY A 240 -18.20 4.24 -1.17
CA GLY A 240 -17.76 2.86 -1.24
C GLY A 240 -16.35 2.76 -1.81
N PHE A 241 -15.57 1.88 -1.21
CA PHE A 241 -14.23 1.51 -1.69
C PHE A 241 -14.27 0.31 -2.63
N LEU A 242 -15.12 -0.66 -2.31
CA LEU A 242 -15.13 -1.96 -2.95
C LEU A 242 -16.21 -2.04 -4.02
N PHE A 243 -15.82 -2.58 -5.17
CA PHE A 243 -16.71 -2.96 -6.26
C PHE A 243 -16.72 -4.49 -6.35
N THR A 244 -17.90 -5.06 -6.60
CA THR A 244 -18.16 -6.48 -6.86
C THR A 244 -17.36 -7.06 -8.03
N ASP A 245 -16.92 -6.24 -8.99
CA ASP A 245 -16.03 -6.70 -10.06
C ASP A 245 -14.56 -6.85 -9.63
N GLY A 246 -14.24 -6.51 -8.38
CA GLY A 246 -12.91 -6.61 -7.79
C GLY A 246 -12.13 -5.29 -7.78
N TYR A 247 -12.64 -4.21 -8.40
CA TYR A 247 -11.98 -2.91 -8.31
C TYR A 247 -12.06 -2.34 -6.88
N THR A 248 -10.97 -1.71 -6.45
CA THR A 248 -10.85 -1.04 -5.13
C THR A 248 -10.41 0.40 -5.32
N GLU A 249 -11.18 1.33 -4.80
CA GLU A 249 -10.82 2.74 -4.81
C GLU A 249 -9.75 3.08 -3.77
N ARG A 250 -8.90 4.06 -4.07
CA ARG A 250 -7.99 4.69 -3.10
C ARG A 250 -8.71 5.42 -1.97
N ASP A 251 -9.68 6.26 -2.32
CA ASP A 251 -10.24 7.27 -1.42
C ASP A 251 -11.68 7.64 -1.81
N ILE A 252 -12.34 8.41 -0.95
CA ILE A 252 -13.74 8.79 -1.17
C ILE A 252 -13.88 10.22 -1.74
N ARG A 253 -12.86 11.08 -1.59
CA ARG A 253 -13.04 12.54 -1.68
C ARG A 253 -12.18 13.25 -2.72
N LEU A 254 -10.96 12.76 -2.97
CA LEU A 254 -9.98 13.40 -3.82
C LEU A 254 -10.49 13.47 -5.27
N ASP A 255 -10.22 14.59 -5.92
CA ASP A 255 -10.60 14.79 -7.32
C ASP A 255 -9.69 13.97 -8.25
N GLY A 256 -10.30 13.42 -9.30
CA GLY A 256 -9.64 12.51 -10.23
C GLY A 256 -9.92 11.04 -9.93
N ILE A 257 -9.46 10.17 -10.83
CA ILE A 257 -9.47 8.73 -10.57
C ILE A 257 -8.04 8.24 -10.54
N SER A 258 -7.62 7.83 -9.35
CA SER A 258 -6.29 7.28 -9.12
C SER A 258 -6.33 5.77 -9.31
N PHE A 259 -6.74 5.30 -10.50
CA PHE A 259 -6.93 3.87 -10.82
C PHE A 259 -5.69 3.04 -10.49
N GLU A 260 -4.51 3.63 -10.60
CA GLU A 260 -3.22 3.05 -10.30
C GLU A 260 -3.02 2.71 -8.80
N TYR A 261 -3.82 3.30 -7.91
CA TYR A 261 -3.79 2.98 -6.48
C TYR A 261 -4.60 1.75 -6.11
N HIS A 262 -5.40 1.21 -7.03
CA HIS A 262 -6.04 -0.08 -6.85
C HIS A 262 -5.00 -1.13 -6.41
N VAL A 263 -3.92 -1.29 -7.19
CA VAL A 263 -2.85 -2.26 -6.89
C VAL A 263 -2.14 -1.94 -5.56
N ALA A 264 -1.96 -0.66 -5.22
CA ALA A 264 -1.37 -0.25 -3.95
C ALA A 264 -2.25 -0.64 -2.75
N ASN A 265 -3.57 -0.48 -2.85
CA ASN A 265 -4.50 -0.94 -1.84
C ASN A 265 -4.44 -2.46 -1.67
N LEU A 266 -4.40 -3.23 -2.78
CA LEU A 266 -4.31 -4.68 -2.69
C LEU A 266 -3.03 -5.11 -1.97
N TYR A 267 -1.90 -4.48 -2.31
CA TYR A 267 -0.64 -4.75 -1.64
C TYR A 267 -0.71 -4.44 -0.13
N ASP A 268 -1.18 -3.25 0.25
CA ASP A 268 -1.27 -2.86 1.65
C ASP A 268 -2.29 -3.72 2.44
N LEU A 269 -3.41 -4.13 1.84
CA LEU A 269 -4.38 -5.07 2.42
C LEU A 269 -3.75 -6.44 2.66
N THR A 270 -2.99 -6.94 1.69
CA THR A 270 -2.32 -8.24 1.78
C THR A 270 -1.29 -8.24 2.91
N ARG A 271 -0.48 -7.18 2.99
CA ARG A 271 0.50 -7.00 4.07
C ARG A 271 -0.19 -6.91 5.42
N PHE A 272 -1.28 -6.14 5.51
CA PHE A 272 -2.06 -6.02 6.74
C PHE A 272 -2.54 -7.40 7.21
N ALA A 273 -3.18 -8.16 6.32
CA ALA A 273 -3.70 -9.48 6.64
C ALA A 273 -2.59 -10.45 7.10
N LEU A 274 -1.46 -10.46 6.38
CA LEU A 274 -0.30 -11.30 6.70
C LEU A 274 0.33 -10.91 8.04
N GLU A 275 0.53 -9.62 8.31
CA GLU A 275 1.12 -9.14 9.56
C GLU A 275 0.18 -9.35 10.75
N ALA A 276 -1.11 -9.11 10.58
CA ALA A 276 -2.13 -9.37 11.59
C ALA A 276 -2.11 -10.83 12.06
N ARG A 277 -2.12 -11.79 11.12
CA ARG A 277 -2.05 -13.22 11.44
C ARG A 277 -0.73 -13.62 12.09
N THR A 278 0.39 -13.12 11.54
CA THR A 278 1.72 -13.51 12.04
C THR A 278 2.00 -12.92 13.43
N SER A 279 1.49 -11.72 13.72
CA SER A 279 1.70 -11.05 15.00
C SER A 279 0.70 -11.48 16.07
N ARG A 280 -0.48 -11.97 15.65
CA ARG A 280 -1.65 -12.22 16.51
C ARG A 280 -2.07 -10.97 17.31
N LEU A 281 -1.71 -9.77 16.84
CA LEU A 281 -2.11 -8.51 17.46
C LEU A 281 -3.55 -8.12 17.09
N VAL A 282 -4.07 -8.67 15.99
CA VAL A 282 -5.45 -8.53 15.53
C VAL A 282 -6.08 -9.92 15.52
N ALA A 283 -7.20 -10.09 16.22
CA ALA A 283 -7.87 -11.38 16.38
C ALA A 283 -9.11 -11.56 15.49
N ASP A 284 -9.39 -10.60 14.59
CA ASP A 284 -10.58 -10.59 13.74
C ASP A 284 -10.37 -11.42 12.46
N GLU A 285 -10.47 -12.74 12.56
CA GLU A 285 -10.31 -13.63 11.41
C GLU A 285 -11.37 -13.42 10.32
N GLU A 286 -12.56 -12.92 10.64
CA GLU A 286 -13.60 -12.63 9.65
C GLU A 286 -13.14 -11.50 8.71
N LEU A 287 -12.66 -10.39 9.29
CA LEU A 287 -12.10 -9.29 8.51
C LEU A 287 -10.86 -9.72 7.71
N LEU A 288 -9.99 -10.53 8.30
CA LEU A 288 -8.75 -10.98 7.62
C LEU A 288 -9.08 -11.87 6.43
N ASN A 289 -10.03 -12.80 6.56
CA ASN A 289 -10.51 -13.61 5.45
C ASN A 289 -11.17 -12.75 4.38
N TYR A 290 -11.96 -11.75 4.78
CA TYR A 290 -12.57 -10.82 3.84
C TYR A 290 -11.54 -9.97 3.09
N CYS A 291 -10.46 -9.54 3.76
CA CYS A 291 -9.33 -8.89 3.10
C CYS A 291 -8.70 -9.78 2.03
N ASP A 292 -8.53 -11.08 2.28
CA ASP A 292 -7.99 -12.01 1.30
C ASP A 292 -8.91 -12.21 0.10
N GLU A 293 -10.23 -12.23 0.31
CA GLU A 293 -11.22 -12.28 -0.77
C GLU A 293 -11.15 -11.03 -1.65
N ILE A 294 -11.05 -9.85 -1.03
CA ILE A 294 -10.86 -8.57 -1.74
C ILE A 294 -9.57 -8.60 -2.55
N VAL A 295 -8.46 -9.04 -1.96
CA VAL A 295 -7.16 -9.14 -2.64
C VAL A 295 -7.24 -10.09 -3.82
N HIS A 296 -7.80 -11.28 -3.64
CA HIS A 296 -7.92 -12.27 -4.70
C HIS A 296 -8.81 -11.77 -5.85
N ALA A 297 -9.96 -11.17 -5.53
CA ALA A 297 -10.85 -10.56 -6.53
C ALA A 297 -10.17 -9.39 -7.25
N GLY A 298 -9.41 -8.55 -6.52
CA GLY A 298 -8.69 -7.42 -7.08
C GLY A 298 -7.54 -7.83 -8.00
N ILE A 299 -6.73 -8.83 -7.62
CA ILE A 299 -5.67 -9.32 -8.50
C ILE A 299 -6.30 -9.93 -9.77
N ASN A 300 -7.40 -10.68 -9.64
CA ASN A 300 -8.16 -11.17 -10.80
C ASN A 300 -8.67 -10.02 -11.67
N TYR A 301 -9.20 -8.94 -11.08
CA TYR A 301 -9.60 -7.76 -11.82
C TYR A 301 -8.44 -7.17 -12.63
N VAL A 302 -7.26 -7.05 -12.02
CA VAL A 302 -6.07 -6.52 -12.70
C VAL A 302 -5.66 -7.37 -13.90
N VAL A 303 -5.58 -8.69 -13.73
CA VAL A 303 -4.96 -9.60 -14.73
C VAL A 303 -5.93 -10.19 -15.74
N LEU A 304 -7.23 -10.24 -15.42
CA LEU A 304 -8.25 -10.85 -16.29
C LEU A 304 -9.11 -9.82 -17.05
N THR A 305 -8.99 -8.52 -16.73
CA THR A 305 -9.76 -7.47 -17.39
C THR A 305 -8.90 -6.54 -18.22
N ASN A 306 -9.55 -5.57 -18.89
CA ASN A 306 -8.84 -4.53 -19.65
C ASN A 306 -7.92 -3.66 -18.77
N TYR A 307 -8.05 -3.69 -17.43
CA TYR A 307 -7.16 -2.97 -16.52
C TYR A 307 -5.69 -3.30 -16.79
N TRP A 308 -5.38 -4.54 -17.16
CA TRP A 308 -4.04 -4.96 -17.57
C TRP A 308 -3.42 -4.03 -18.61
N HIS A 309 -4.19 -3.58 -19.61
CA HIS A 309 -3.69 -2.65 -20.63
C HIS A 309 -3.29 -1.29 -20.06
N CYS A 310 -4.04 -0.79 -19.07
CA CYS A 310 -3.70 0.43 -18.35
C CYS A 310 -2.38 0.27 -17.58
N LEU A 311 -2.23 -0.86 -16.89
CA LEU A 311 -1.03 -1.18 -16.12
C LEU A 311 0.20 -1.35 -17.04
N VAL A 312 0.07 -2.13 -18.13
CA VAL A 312 1.14 -2.42 -19.12
C VAL A 312 1.58 -1.18 -19.86
N ALA A 313 0.64 -0.30 -20.25
CA ALA A 313 0.98 0.96 -20.92
C ALA A 313 1.92 1.82 -20.07
N GLY A 314 1.92 1.63 -18.75
CA GLY A 314 2.81 2.31 -17.82
C GLY A 314 4.13 1.59 -17.51
N PHE A 315 4.35 0.32 -17.89
CA PHE A 315 5.44 -0.53 -17.35
C PHE A 315 6.82 0.15 -17.29
N ALA A 316 7.23 0.83 -18.36
CA ALA A 316 8.56 1.45 -18.43
C ALA A 316 8.78 2.59 -17.40
N TRP A 317 7.70 3.14 -16.85
CA TRP A 317 7.73 4.32 -15.97
C TRP A 317 6.94 4.13 -14.68
N ASN A 318 6.31 2.97 -14.49
CA ASN A 318 5.27 2.77 -13.50
C ASN A 318 5.65 1.65 -12.53
N GLY A 319 6.15 2.04 -11.35
CA GLY A 319 6.40 1.13 -10.24
C GLY A 319 5.17 0.36 -9.76
N LYS A 320 3.95 0.61 -10.25
CA LYS A 320 2.74 -0.11 -9.82
C LYS A 320 2.63 -1.53 -10.37
N ALA A 321 3.22 -1.82 -11.54
CA ALA A 321 3.29 -3.21 -12.05
C ALA A 321 4.15 -4.10 -11.15
N ILE A 322 5.18 -3.48 -10.62
CA ILE A 322 6.07 -3.97 -9.58
C ILE A 322 5.24 -4.27 -8.31
N VAL A 323 4.40 -3.34 -7.85
CA VAL A 323 3.54 -3.53 -6.66
C VAL A 323 2.53 -4.68 -6.84
N LEU A 324 2.07 -4.96 -8.07
CA LEU A 324 1.23 -6.13 -8.34
C LEU A 324 1.98 -7.43 -8.04
N CYS A 325 3.25 -7.50 -8.44
CA CYS A 325 4.09 -8.67 -8.17
C CYS A 325 4.28 -8.86 -6.67
N GLU A 326 4.49 -7.78 -5.92
CA GLU A 326 4.59 -7.83 -4.45
C GLU A 326 3.29 -8.27 -3.79
N ALA A 327 2.13 -7.79 -4.27
CA ALA A 327 0.84 -8.22 -3.77
C ALA A 327 0.62 -9.73 -3.98
N ILE A 328 0.99 -10.25 -5.16
CA ILE A 328 0.94 -11.70 -5.45
C ILE A 328 1.84 -12.47 -4.47
N VAL A 329 3.10 -12.06 -4.31
CA VAL A 329 4.05 -12.74 -3.42
C VAL A 329 3.60 -12.70 -1.96
N ALA A 330 3.16 -11.54 -1.48
CA ALA A 330 2.64 -11.37 -0.13
C ALA A 330 1.42 -12.25 0.13
N TRP A 331 0.53 -12.41 -0.86
CA TRP A 331 -0.65 -13.26 -0.75
C TRP A 331 -0.25 -14.73 -0.69
N LEU A 332 0.75 -15.14 -1.47
CA LEU A 332 1.28 -16.50 -1.42
C LEU A 332 1.92 -16.82 -0.08
N SER A 333 2.59 -15.86 0.57
CA SER A 333 3.17 -16.04 1.90
C SER A 333 2.13 -16.29 3.00
N SER A 334 0.88 -15.86 2.82
CA SER A 334 -0.21 -16.15 3.75
C SER A 334 -1.04 -17.38 3.36
N HIS A 335 -0.84 -17.96 2.18
CA HIS A 335 -1.69 -19.02 1.63
C HIS A 335 -0.91 -20.22 1.12
N ASN A 336 -1.28 -21.41 1.59
CA ASN A 336 -0.83 -22.67 1.03
C ASN A 336 -1.76 -23.14 -0.10
N ARG A 337 -1.92 -22.33 -1.15
CA ARG A 337 -2.81 -22.61 -2.30
C ARG A 337 -2.05 -22.59 -3.62
N SER A 338 -2.58 -23.32 -4.61
CA SER A 338 -2.12 -23.21 -5.99
C SER A 338 -2.38 -21.80 -6.53
N VAL A 339 -1.39 -21.23 -7.19
CA VAL A 339 -1.50 -19.90 -7.80
C VAL A 339 -2.31 -19.99 -9.10
N PRO A 340 -3.30 -19.12 -9.34
CA PRO A 340 -3.98 -19.08 -10.64
C PRO A 340 -2.98 -18.85 -11.77
N ALA A 341 -3.09 -19.61 -12.86
CA ALA A 341 -2.15 -19.52 -13.99
C ALA A 341 -2.06 -18.10 -14.57
N ALA A 342 -3.15 -17.34 -14.56
CA ALA A 342 -3.16 -15.95 -15.02
C ALA A 342 -2.26 -15.03 -14.17
N TRP A 343 -2.15 -15.28 -12.87
CA TRP A 343 -1.29 -14.50 -11.97
C TRP A 343 0.18 -14.77 -12.27
N VAL A 344 0.52 -16.04 -12.48
CA VAL A 344 1.88 -16.46 -12.86
C VAL A 344 2.29 -15.80 -14.17
N LYS A 345 1.42 -15.82 -15.19
CA LYS A 345 1.64 -15.15 -16.47
C LYS A 345 1.84 -13.64 -16.31
N ALA A 346 0.99 -12.99 -15.53
CA ALA A 346 1.09 -11.56 -15.26
C ALA A 346 2.42 -11.21 -14.56
N TYR A 347 2.80 -11.97 -13.53
CA TYR A 347 4.07 -11.81 -12.82
C TYR A 347 5.25 -11.92 -13.80
N CYS A 348 5.32 -13.00 -14.58
CA CYS A 348 6.39 -13.21 -15.54
C CYS A 348 6.43 -12.11 -16.62
N ALA A 349 5.27 -11.65 -17.10
CA ALA A 349 5.19 -10.57 -18.07
C ALA A 349 5.75 -9.25 -17.52
N VAL A 350 5.52 -8.93 -16.24
CA VAL A 350 6.14 -7.76 -15.60
C VAL A 350 7.65 -7.95 -15.49
N ARG A 351 8.11 -9.11 -15.01
CA ARG A 351 9.54 -9.37 -14.73
C ARG A 351 10.42 -9.44 -15.97
N ARG A 352 9.85 -9.77 -17.13
CA ARG A 352 10.57 -9.67 -18.42
C ARG A 352 10.93 -8.23 -18.80
N VAL A 353 10.18 -7.25 -18.29
CA VAL A 353 10.34 -5.83 -18.65
C VAL A 353 11.03 -5.07 -17.54
N ILE A 354 10.70 -5.38 -16.29
CA ILE A 354 11.16 -4.65 -15.13
C ILE A 354 12.00 -5.59 -14.26
N PRO A 355 13.28 -5.26 -14.02
CA PRO A 355 14.10 -6.09 -13.15
C PRO A 355 13.51 -6.08 -11.74
N PRO A 356 13.90 -7.07 -10.94
CA PRO A 356 13.54 -7.06 -9.54
C PRO A 356 14.11 -5.79 -8.87
N SER A 357 13.26 -4.97 -8.25
CA SER A 357 13.77 -3.84 -7.46
C SER A 357 14.29 -4.36 -6.11
N PRO A 358 15.24 -3.70 -5.45
CA PRO A 358 15.85 -4.24 -4.23
C PRO A 358 15.00 -4.08 -2.96
N ALA A 359 13.77 -3.56 -3.04
CA ALA A 359 12.68 -3.83 -2.08
C ALA A 359 11.63 -4.84 -2.63
N LEU A 360 11.71 -5.10 -3.93
CA LEU A 360 10.87 -5.96 -4.78
C LEU A 360 11.49 -7.32 -5.13
N LEU A 361 12.62 -7.61 -4.49
CA LEU A 361 13.34 -8.86 -4.56
C LEU A 361 12.96 -9.83 -3.46
N GLY A 362 11.87 -9.54 -2.74
CA GLY A 362 11.54 -10.29 -1.54
C GLY A 362 12.33 -9.80 -0.33
N TYR A 363 12.42 -8.48 -0.16
CA TYR A 363 12.85 -7.91 1.12
C TYR A 363 11.85 -6.85 1.60
N ASP A 364 10.58 -7.02 1.26
CA ASP A 364 9.56 -6.54 2.18
C ASP A 364 9.51 -7.55 3.35
N PRO A 365 10.02 -7.19 4.54
CA PRO A 365 10.07 -8.11 5.68
C PRO A 365 8.68 -8.59 6.11
N ASN A 366 7.62 -7.95 5.63
CA ASN A 366 6.26 -8.40 5.88
C ASN A 366 5.87 -9.60 5.02
N SER A 367 6.45 -9.79 3.82
CA SER A 367 6.08 -10.84 2.85
C SER A 367 7.13 -11.93 2.65
N VAL A 368 8.41 -11.61 2.78
CA VAL A 368 9.53 -12.54 2.57
C VAL A 368 10.40 -12.50 3.83
N GLY A 369 10.90 -13.65 4.28
CA GLY A 369 11.72 -13.75 5.49
C GLY A 369 13.03 -12.96 5.35
N GLU A 370 13.75 -12.72 6.46
CA GLU A 370 15.03 -12.00 6.47
C GLU A 370 16.21 -12.80 5.86
N ARG A 371 15.94 -13.71 4.92
CA ARG A 371 16.98 -14.50 4.25
C ARG A 371 16.77 -14.44 2.73
N PRO A 372 17.75 -13.95 1.96
CA PRO A 372 17.69 -14.03 0.52
C PRO A 372 18.01 -15.46 0.11
N ALA A 373 17.36 -15.95 -0.94
CA ALA A 373 17.74 -17.23 -1.53
C ALA A 373 19.18 -17.15 -2.09
N HIS A 374 20.05 -18.07 -1.67
CA HIS A 374 21.41 -18.18 -2.19
C HIS A 374 21.39 -18.72 -3.64
N GLY A 375 21.98 -17.99 -4.59
CA GLY A 375 22.18 -18.49 -5.95
C GLY A 375 22.48 -17.41 -6.98
N ALA A 376 23.25 -17.78 -8.01
CA ALA A 376 23.60 -16.90 -9.11
C ALA A 376 22.33 -16.35 -9.78
N TYR A 377 22.25 -15.03 -9.88
CA TYR A 377 21.19 -14.32 -10.58
C TYR A 377 21.13 -14.83 -12.04
N SER A 378 20.06 -15.54 -12.38
CA SER A 378 19.72 -15.82 -13.76
C SER A 378 18.58 -14.89 -14.14
N PRO A 379 18.67 -14.09 -15.22
CA PRO A 379 17.54 -13.26 -15.67
C PRO A 379 16.28 -14.06 -16.05
N ALA A 380 16.36 -15.40 -16.08
CA ALA A 380 15.25 -16.30 -16.35
C ALA A 380 14.60 -16.90 -15.09
N ILE A 381 15.23 -16.81 -13.91
CA ILE A 381 14.74 -17.48 -12.69
C ILE A 381 14.79 -16.52 -11.50
N ASP A 382 13.64 -16.27 -10.88
CA ASP A 382 13.57 -15.61 -9.57
C ASP A 382 13.43 -16.66 -8.47
N VAL A 383 14.14 -16.47 -7.35
CA VAL A 383 14.02 -17.32 -6.16
C VAL A 383 13.78 -16.44 -4.94
N MET A 384 12.74 -16.74 -4.16
CA MET A 384 12.28 -15.94 -3.01
C MET A 384 11.95 -16.85 -1.81
N GLU A 385 12.25 -16.44 -0.58
CA GLU A 385 11.92 -17.18 0.65
C GLU A 385 10.69 -16.59 1.35
N LEU A 386 9.51 -17.20 1.15
CA LEU A 386 8.28 -16.74 1.76
C LEU A 386 8.35 -16.75 3.29
N ARG A 387 7.53 -15.92 3.94
CA ARG A 387 7.54 -15.76 5.39
C ARG A 387 7.25 -17.05 6.19
N ASP A 388 6.57 -18.01 5.57
CA ASP A 388 6.31 -19.33 6.14
C ASP A 388 7.45 -20.34 5.92
N GLY A 389 8.60 -19.89 5.40
CA GLY A 389 9.80 -20.68 5.16
C GLY A 389 9.82 -21.43 3.83
N ARG A 390 8.73 -21.39 3.04
CA ARG A 390 8.72 -21.99 1.70
C ARG A 390 9.57 -21.16 0.74
N GLN A 391 10.28 -21.84 -0.16
CA GLN A 391 10.96 -21.17 -1.25
C GLN A 391 10.06 -21.15 -2.50
N LEU A 392 9.77 -19.97 -3.01
CA LEU A 392 9.13 -19.76 -4.30
C LEU A 392 10.21 -19.63 -5.37
N VAL A 393 10.20 -20.55 -6.34
CA VAL A 393 11.01 -20.47 -7.55
C VAL A 393 10.10 -20.12 -8.71
N VAL A 394 10.42 -19.04 -9.42
CA VAL A 394 9.69 -18.57 -10.59
C VAL A 394 10.56 -18.72 -11.83
N ASP A 395 10.15 -19.58 -12.75
CA ASP A 395 10.75 -19.68 -14.07
C ASP A 395 10.03 -18.70 -15.02
N ILE A 396 10.68 -17.57 -15.30
CA ILE A 396 10.13 -16.48 -16.12
C ILE A 396 10.04 -16.90 -17.59
N ALA A 397 10.91 -17.80 -18.04
CA ALA A 397 10.92 -18.28 -19.42
C ALA A 397 9.75 -19.25 -19.66
N ASN A 398 9.53 -20.18 -18.73
CA ASN A 398 8.48 -21.20 -18.83
C ASN A 398 7.14 -20.79 -18.21
N GLU A 399 7.07 -19.63 -17.56
CA GLU A 399 5.88 -19.11 -16.86
C GLU A 399 5.36 -20.07 -15.79
N THR A 400 6.25 -20.57 -14.93
CA THR A 400 5.89 -21.54 -13.87
C THR A 400 6.32 -21.07 -12.49
N PHE A 401 5.49 -21.34 -11.49
CA PHE A 401 5.81 -21.20 -10.07
C PHE A 401 5.98 -22.59 -9.46
N THR A 402 7.08 -22.83 -8.76
CA THR A 402 7.34 -24.05 -8.00
C THR A 402 7.66 -23.70 -6.56
N PHE A 403 7.05 -24.42 -5.62
CA PHE A 403 7.31 -24.25 -4.19
C PHE A 403 8.19 -25.39 -3.71
N ASN A 404 9.33 -25.05 -3.12
CA ASN A 404 10.19 -26.00 -2.45
C ASN A 404 10.01 -25.82 -0.93
N THR A 405 9.87 -26.94 -0.21
CA THR A 405 10.05 -26.96 1.24
C THR A 405 11.55 -27.07 1.53
N MET A 406 12.10 -26.13 2.28
CA MET A 406 13.48 -26.22 2.78
C MET A 406 13.63 -27.27 3.88
#